data_AF-A0A364GQM0-F1
#
_entry.id   AF-A0A364GQM0-F1
#
_cell.length_a   1.000
_cell.length_b   1.000
_cell.length_c   1.000
_cell.angle_alpha   90.00
_cell.angle_beta   90.00
_cell.angle_gamma   90.00
#
_symmetry.space_group_name_H-M   'P 1'
#
loop_
_entity.id
_entity.type
_entity.pdbx_description
1 polymer ?
#
loop_
_entity_poly.entity_id
_entity_poly.type
_entity_poly.pdbx_seq_one_letter_code
_entity_poly.pdbx_strand_id
1 'polypeptide(L)'
;MKKPSIRRSRTRGAVAVEFALVLMPMIMLATGVAEFGRAIYQYETLTKATRDAARYLSVWLPTDSAYPVAQAQCLVVYGSTTCGSAGSELVPGLKTSMVTICDAQHTTGCSDASDPSQFANLPTYDANNNSSSSGSAAGAINVVEVKISGYKYQPIPAYPGLPSITFGNIVTVMRQVS
;
A
#
# COMPACT_ATOMS: atom_id res chain seq x y z
N MET A 1 59.31 -56.11 4.25
CA MET A 1 57.88 -55.85 3.95
C MET A 1 57.65 -54.35 3.86
N LYS A 2 57.36 -53.79 2.67
CA LYS A 2 57.11 -52.33 2.49
C LYS A 2 55.59 -52.08 2.55
N LYS A 3 55.13 -51.28 3.51
CA LYS A 3 53.73 -50.83 3.62
C LYS A 3 53.40 -49.86 2.47
N PRO A 4 52.25 -50.00 1.78
CA PRO A 4 51.86 -49.03 0.77
C PRO A 4 51.45 -47.72 1.46
N SER A 5 51.92 -46.59 0.93
CA SER A 5 51.49 -45.28 1.41
C SER A 5 50.11 -44.95 0.82
N ILE A 6 49.14 -44.70 1.70
CA ILE A 6 47.81 -44.24 1.31
C ILE A 6 47.99 -42.78 0.84
N ARG A 7 47.93 -42.55 -0.47
CA ARG A 7 47.87 -41.19 -1.02
C ARG A 7 46.52 -40.59 -0.63
N ARG A 8 46.53 -39.62 0.29
CA ARG A 8 45.34 -38.81 0.62
C ARG A 8 44.87 -38.11 -0.66
N SER A 9 43.63 -38.36 -1.05
CA SER A 9 42.98 -37.67 -2.15
C SER A 9 43.02 -36.15 -1.92
N ARG A 10 43.54 -35.40 -2.91
CA ARG A 10 43.62 -33.93 -2.94
C ARG A 10 42.27 -33.25 -3.23
N THR A 11 41.16 -33.98 -3.28
CA THR A 11 39.82 -33.43 -3.60
C THR A 11 39.06 -32.84 -2.41
N ARG A 12 39.67 -32.77 -1.22
CA ARG A 12 39.06 -32.17 -0.02
C ARG A 12 38.91 -30.66 -0.20
N GLY A 13 37.76 -30.21 -0.71
CA GLY A 13 37.42 -28.79 -0.85
C GLY A 13 36.67 -28.45 -2.13
N ALA A 14 36.75 -29.28 -3.18
CA ALA A 14 36.06 -29.03 -4.45
C ALA A 14 34.54 -28.91 -4.27
N VAL A 15 33.95 -29.78 -3.45
CA VAL A 15 32.51 -29.76 -3.11
C VAL A 15 32.09 -28.44 -2.44
N ALA A 16 32.95 -27.85 -1.60
CA ALA A 16 32.65 -26.58 -0.95
C ALA A 16 32.65 -25.41 -1.94
N VAL A 17 33.53 -25.45 -2.95
CA VAL A 17 33.59 -24.45 -4.01
C VAL A 17 32.39 -24.56 -4.94
N GLU A 18 32.01 -25.78 -5.34
CA GLU A 18 30.81 -26.03 -6.14
C GLU A 18 29.55 -25.55 -5.42
N PHE A 19 29.43 -25.82 -4.12
CA PHE A 19 28.33 -25.30 -3.30
C PHE A 19 28.32 -23.77 -3.24
N ALA A 20 29.48 -23.13 -3.04
CA ALA A 20 29.56 -21.67 -2.99
C ALA A 20 29.11 -21.01 -4.31
N LEU A 21 29.45 -21.62 -5.45
CA LEU A 21 29.03 -21.14 -6.78
C LEU A 21 27.52 -21.25 -6.99
N VAL A 22 26.86 -22.27 -6.46
CA VAL A 22 25.39 -22.42 -6.51
C VAL A 22 24.70 -21.53 -5.46
N LEU A 23 25.31 -21.38 -4.30
CA LEU A 23 24.78 -20.59 -3.20
C LEU A 23 24.67 -19.10 -3.58
N MET A 24 25.62 -18.58 -4.34
CA MET A 24 25.67 -17.17 -4.74
C MET A 24 24.40 -16.70 -5.48
N PRO A 25 23.96 -17.33 -6.60
CA PRO A 25 22.69 -16.98 -7.24
C PRO A 25 21.47 -17.37 -6.38
N MET A 26 21.57 -18.42 -5.56
CA MET A 26 20.45 -18.84 -4.71
C MET A 26 20.12 -17.78 -3.63
N ILE A 27 21.13 -17.18 -3.00
CA ILE A 27 20.94 -16.06 -2.06
C ILE A 27 20.36 -14.85 -2.78
N MET A 28 20.86 -14.51 -3.98
CA MET A 28 20.34 -13.39 -4.76
C MET A 28 18.85 -13.56 -5.09
N LEU A 29 18.43 -14.77 -5.50
CA LEU A 29 17.03 -15.07 -5.79
C LEU A 29 16.17 -15.06 -4.52
N ALA A 30 16.61 -15.73 -3.45
CA ALA A 30 15.86 -15.80 -2.20
C ALA A 30 15.58 -14.42 -1.60
N THR A 31 16.56 -13.54 -1.68
CA THR A 31 16.47 -12.18 -1.15
C THR A 31 15.67 -11.26 -2.06
N GLY A 32 15.79 -11.40 -3.39
CA GLY A 32 14.91 -10.73 -4.34
C GLY A 32 13.44 -11.09 -4.12
N VAL A 33 13.14 -12.37 -3.88
CA VAL A 33 11.77 -12.82 -3.54
C VAL A 33 11.32 -12.25 -2.20
N ALA A 34 12.19 -12.22 -1.19
CA ALA A 34 11.85 -11.65 0.12
C ALA A 34 11.55 -10.15 0.06
N GLU A 35 12.34 -9.38 -0.70
CA GLU A 35 12.10 -7.94 -0.93
C GLU A 35 10.78 -7.69 -1.66
N PHE A 36 10.51 -8.45 -2.72
CA PHE A 36 9.26 -8.29 -3.46
C PHE A 36 8.04 -8.69 -2.63
N GLY A 37 8.14 -9.78 -1.85
CA GLY A 37 7.09 -10.18 -0.92
C GLY A 37 6.82 -9.12 0.16
N ARG A 38 7.87 -8.48 0.67
CA ARG A 38 7.74 -7.36 1.61
C ARG A 38 7.08 -6.14 0.96
N ALA A 39 7.45 -5.79 -0.27
CA ALA A 39 6.82 -4.68 -1.00
C ALA A 39 5.31 -4.92 -1.20
N ILE A 40 4.91 -6.13 -1.61
CA ILE A 40 3.49 -6.50 -1.74
C ILE A 40 2.78 -6.40 -0.39
N TYR A 41 3.37 -6.94 0.67
CA TYR A 41 2.79 -6.88 2.01
C TYR A 41 2.50 -5.43 2.45
N GLN A 42 3.44 -4.51 2.18
CA GLN A 42 3.26 -3.09 2.50
C GLN A 42 2.16 -2.45 1.66
N TYR A 43 2.12 -2.71 0.35
CA TYR A 43 1.06 -2.21 -0.54
C TYR A 43 -0.34 -2.64 -0.09
N GLU A 44 -0.50 -3.93 0.25
CA GLU A 44 -1.75 -4.48 0.78
C GLU A 44 -2.13 -3.90 2.14
N THR A 45 -1.14 -3.62 2.99
CA THR A 45 -1.38 -2.97 4.29
C THR A 45 -1.92 -1.56 4.11
N LEU A 46 -1.34 -0.77 3.20
CA LEU A 46 -1.80 0.58 2.86
C LEU A 46 -3.21 0.55 2.25
N THR A 47 -3.49 -0.42 1.37
CA THR A 47 -4.81 -0.60 0.76
C THR A 47 -5.88 -0.92 1.82
N LYS A 48 -5.59 -1.81 2.77
CA LYS A 48 -6.50 -2.10 3.89
C LYS A 48 -6.73 -0.87 4.77
N ALA A 49 -5.66 -0.13 5.07
CA ALA A 49 -5.73 1.06 5.92
C ALA A 49 -6.59 2.17 5.29
N THR A 50 -6.43 2.46 3.99
CA THR A 50 -7.30 3.42 3.29
C THR A 50 -8.76 2.98 3.29
N ARG A 51 -9.01 1.69 3.09
CA ARG A 51 -10.37 1.12 3.11
C ARG A 51 -11.03 1.21 4.48
N ASP A 52 -10.29 0.96 5.56
CA ASP A 52 -10.82 1.07 6.91
C ASP A 52 -11.14 2.54 7.28
N ALA A 53 -10.31 3.48 6.84
CA ALA A 53 -10.56 4.91 6.99
C ALA A 53 -11.73 5.43 6.13
N ALA A 54 -11.83 4.98 4.86
CA ALA A 54 -12.96 5.33 4.00
C ALA A 54 -14.27 4.80 4.59
N ARG A 55 -14.26 3.56 5.13
CA ARG A 55 -15.42 3.00 5.85
C ARG A 55 -15.74 3.82 7.09
N TYR A 56 -14.74 4.22 7.86
CA TYR A 56 -14.93 5.04 9.06
C TYR A 56 -15.59 6.38 8.73
N LEU A 57 -15.19 7.05 7.65
CA LEU A 57 -15.77 8.33 7.22
C LEU A 57 -17.12 8.21 6.50
N SER A 58 -17.40 7.06 5.86
CA SER A 58 -18.62 6.86 5.06
C SER A 58 -19.92 7.05 5.85
N VAL A 59 -19.88 6.87 7.17
CA VAL A 59 -21.05 7.02 8.06
C VAL A 59 -21.21 8.42 8.65
N TRP A 60 -20.29 9.34 8.36
CA TRP A 60 -20.34 10.73 8.84
C TRP A 60 -20.72 11.69 7.72
N LEU A 61 -21.52 12.70 8.05
CA LEU A 61 -21.79 13.80 7.12
C LEU A 61 -20.55 14.70 7.02
N PRO A 62 -20.05 15.02 5.81
CA PRO A 62 -18.94 15.96 5.61
C PRO A 62 -19.18 17.36 6.18
N THR A 63 -20.45 17.76 6.29
CA THR A 63 -20.85 19.09 6.77
C THR A 63 -20.93 19.17 8.30
N ASP A 64 -20.76 18.06 9.02
CA ASP A 64 -20.78 18.06 10.48
C ASP A 64 -19.50 18.74 11.02
N SER A 65 -19.67 19.66 11.96
CA SER A 65 -18.57 20.27 12.71
C SER A 65 -17.67 19.25 13.43
N ALA A 66 -18.21 18.06 13.76
CA ALA A 66 -17.48 16.98 14.41
C ALA A 66 -16.88 15.97 13.41
N TYR A 67 -16.83 16.28 12.12
CA TYR A 67 -16.33 15.37 11.09
C TYR A 67 -14.88 14.92 11.37
N PRO A 68 -14.63 13.60 11.56
CA PRO A 68 -13.41 13.13 12.23
C PRO A 68 -12.23 12.89 11.26
N VAL A 69 -11.82 13.94 10.53
CA VAL A 69 -10.73 13.89 9.53
C VAL A 69 -9.41 13.45 10.16
N ALA A 70 -9.03 14.04 11.30
CA ALA A 70 -7.77 13.74 11.97
C ALA A 70 -7.73 12.29 12.44
N GLN A 71 -8.83 11.78 12.99
CA GLN A 71 -8.96 10.40 13.45
C GLN A 71 -8.88 9.42 12.27
N ALA A 72 -9.45 9.76 11.12
CA ALA A 72 -9.31 8.97 9.90
C ALA A 72 -7.86 8.94 9.40
N GLN A 73 -7.15 10.08 9.41
CA GLN A 73 -5.72 10.10 9.08
C GLN A 73 -4.89 9.26 10.06
N CYS A 74 -5.19 9.34 11.36
CA CYS A 74 -4.56 8.48 12.36
C CYS A 74 -4.84 6.99 12.10
N LEU A 75 -6.08 6.66 11.72
CA LEU A 75 -6.48 5.29 11.42
C LEU A 75 -5.70 4.72 10.23
N VAL A 76 -5.47 5.53 9.18
CA VAL A 76 -4.63 5.13 8.04
C VAL A 76 -3.19 4.86 8.44
N VAL A 77 -2.60 5.71 9.28
CA VAL A 77 -1.15 5.63 9.59
C VAL A 77 -0.85 4.62 10.68
N TYR A 78 -1.70 4.51 11.70
CA TYR A 78 -1.43 3.77 12.93
C TYR A 78 -2.43 2.64 13.19
N GLY A 79 -3.49 2.49 12.38
CA GLY A 79 -4.54 1.51 12.65
C GLY A 79 -5.40 1.82 13.89
N SER A 80 -5.33 3.05 14.40
CA SER A 80 -6.13 3.54 15.53
C SER A 80 -6.62 4.96 15.26
N THR A 81 -7.79 5.32 15.79
CA THR A 81 -8.34 6.68 15.71
C THR A 81 -7.54 7.71 16.50
N THR A 82 -6.55 7.29 17.28
CA THR A 82 -5.63 8.17 18.02
C THR A 82 -4.19 7.98 17.54
N CYS A 83 -3.61 9.02 16.97
CA CYS A 83 -2.24 9.01 16.47
C CYS A 83 -1.25 8.70 17.61
N GLY A 84 -0.27 7.83 17.35
CA GLY A 84 0.78 7.47 18.30
C GLY A 84 0.34 6.58 19.48
N SER A 85 -0.95 6.26 19.63
CA SER A 85 -1.42 5.38 20.72
C SER A 85 -1.23 3.89 20.43
N ALA A 86 -1.13 3.48 19.16
CA ALA A 86 -0.98 2.09 18.74
C ALA A 86 0.49 1.63 18.51
N GLY A 87 1.47 2.49 18.82
CA GLY A 87 2.88 2.23 18.57
C GLY A 87 3.39 2.84 17.27
N SER A 88 4.29 2.14 16.57
CA SER A 88 4.86 2.58 15.28
C SER A 88 3.80 2.60 14.17
N GLU A 89 4.08 3.39 13.14
CA GLU A 89 3.37 3.43 11.86
C GLU A 89 3.13 2.00 11.32
N LEU A 90 1.96 1.74 10.71
CA LEU A 90 1.60 0.44 10.11
C LEU A 90 2.63 -0.02 9.08
N VAL A 91 3.17 0.95 8.35
CA VAL A 91 4.25 0.75 7.40
C VAL A 91 5.33 1.80 7.65
N PRO A 92 6.62 1.43 7.71
CA PRO A 92 7.69 2.40 7.96
C PRO A 92 7.72 3.55 6.94
N GLY A 93 7.82 4.78 7.43
CA GLY A 93 7.90 6.00 6.63
C GLY A 93 6.54 6.59 6.22
N LEU A 94 5.43 6.00 6.65
CA LEU A 94 4.08 6.47 6.41
C LEU A 94 3.73 7.62 7.35
N LYS A 95 3.28 8.75 6.79
CA LYS A 95 2.97 9.96 7.55
C LYS A 95 1.54 10.40 7.29
N THR A 96 0.92 11.07 8.27
CA THR A 96 -0.42 11.65 8.11
C THR A 96 -0.48 12.69 6.99
N SER A 97 0.62 13.38 6.71
CA SER A 97 0.75 14.32 5.59
C SER A 97 0.66 13.66 4.21
N MET A 98 0.81 12.33 4.11
CA MET A 98 0.63 11.58 2.86
C MET A 98 -0.84 11.18 2.66
N VAL A 99 -1.70 11.39 3.65
CA VAL A 99 -3.11 10.97 3.63
C VAL A 99 -3.99 12.15 3.27
N THR A 100 -4.61 12.08 2.10
CA THR A 100 -5.60 13.04 1.62
C THR A 100 -6.99 12.42 1.74
N ILE A 101 -7.93 13.20 2.25
CA ILE A 101 -9.34 12.83 2.35
C ILE A 101 -10.10 13.75 1.41
N CYS A 102 -10.89 13.16 0.53
CA CYS A 102 -11.67 13.88 -0.46
C CYS A 102 -13.16 13.54 -0.32
N ASP A 103 -14.00 14.55 -0.21
CA ASP A 103 -15.45 14.39 -0.11
C ASP A 103 -16.16 15.66 -0.64
N ALA A 104 -17.47 15.76 -0.41
CA ALA A 104 -18.28 16.89 -0.86
C ALA A 104 -17.80 18.27 -0.33
N GLN A 105 -17.06 18.32 0.77
CA GLN A 105 -16.56 19.56 1.39
C GLN A 105 -15.02 19.67 1.34
N HIS A 106 -14.31 18.55 1.34
CA HIS A 106 -12.86 18.48 1.28
C HIS A 106 -12.40 18.14 -0.15
N THR A 107 -11.91 19.12 -0.90
CA THR A 107 -11.51 18.94 -2.31
C THR A 107 -10.04 19.27 -2.60
N THR A 108 -9.28 19.64 -1.57
CA THR A 108 -7.86 19.98 -1.71
C THR A 108 -7.01 18.73 -1.98
N GLY A 109 -6.36 18.67 -3.15
CA GLY A 109 -5.57 17.51 -3.56
C GLY A 109 -6.39 16.36 -4.14
N CYS A 110 -7.59 16.65 -4.64
CA CYS A 110 -8.60 15.70 -5.09
C CYS A 110 -8.92 15.86 -6.59
N SER A 111 -7.89 16.09 -7.40
CA SER A 111 -8.00 16.32 -8.84
C SER A 111 -7.03 15.47 -9.65
N ASP A 112 -6.56 14.36 -9.08
CA ASP A 112 -5.69 13.42 -9.75
C ASP A 112 -6.49 12.52 -10.69
N ALA A 113 -5.84 11.90 -11.67
CA ALA A 113 -6.48 10.95 -12.58
C ALA A 113 -7.05 9.68 -11.89
N SER A 114 -6.67 9.44 -10.63
CA SER A 114 -7.18 8.35 -9.79
C SER A 114 -8.53 8.68 -9.13
N ASP A 115 -8.92 9.95 -9.13
CA ASP A 115 -10.00 10.45 -8.30
C ASP A 115 -11.34 10.41 -9.07
N PRO A 116 -12.49 10.27 -8.38
CA PRO A 116 -13.80 10.42 -8.99
C PRO A 116 -13.96 11.76 -9.70
N SER A 117 -14.79 11.80 -10.74
CA SER A 117 -15.09 13.06 -11.46
C SER A 117 -15.75 14.13 -10.58
N GLN A 118 -16.41 13.74 -9.49
CA GLN A 118 -17.00 14.60 -8.47
C GLN A 118 -17.26 13.80 -7.18
N PHE A 119 -17.24 14.47 -6.03
CA PHE A 119 -17.48 13.83 -4.73
C PHE A 119 -18.91 14.04 -4.20
N ALA A 120 -19.55 15.12 -4.62
CA ALA A 120 -20.96 15.40 -4.35
C ALA A 120 -21.80 15.10 -5.59
N ASN A 121 -23.03 14.63 -5.41
CA ASN A 121 -24.00 14.40 -6.49
C ASN A 121 -23.46 13.57 -7.67
N LEU A 122 -22.57 12.60 -7.39
CA LEU A 122 -22.01 11.70 -8.39
C LEU A 122 -23.14 10.87 -9.01
N PRO A 123 -23.37 10.95 -10.34
CA PRO A 123 -24.50 10.31 -10.98
C PRO A 123 -24.37 8.78 -10.91
N THR A 124 -25.48 8.12 -10.60
CA THR A 124 -25.62 6.67 -10.68
C THR A 124 -26.40 6.29 -11.92
N TYR A 125 -26.09 5.12 -12.48
CA TYR A 125 -26.73 4.59 -13.68
C TYR A 125 -27.33 3.23 -13.36
N ASP A 126 -28.52 2.95 -13.88
CA ASP A 126 -29.13 1.63 -13.81
C ASP A 126 -28.77 0.81 -15.06
N ALA A 127 -28.93 -0.51 -14.97
CA ALA A 127 -28.64 -1.41 -16.09
C ALA A 127 -29.74 -1.40 -17.18
N ASN A 128 -30.86 -0.69 -16.95
CA ASN A 128 -32.05 -0.72 -17.80
C ASN A 128 -32.10 0.47 -18.78
N ASN A 129 -31.41 1.57 -18.47
CA ASN A 129 -31.34 2.80 -19.26
C ASN A 129 -29.90 3.12 -19.70
N ASN A 130 -29.36 2.28 -20.60
CA ASN A 130 -28.06 2.49 -21.24
C ASN A 130 -26.87 2.63 -20.26
N SER A 131 -26.31 1.48 -19.91
CA SER A 131 -25.27 1.17 -18.90
C SER A 131 -23.90 1.85 -19.06
N SER A 132 -23.84 3.10 -19.49
CA SER A 132 -22.58 3.84 -19.68
C SER A 132 -22.69 5.23 -19.08
N SER A 133 -21.57 5.75 -18.58
CA SER A 133 -21.34 7.07 -17.97
C SER A 133 -21.72 8.29 -18.85
N SER A 134 -22.45 8.07 -19.93
CA SER A 134 -23.00 9.03 -20.89
C SER A 134 -24.54 8.97 -21.02
N GLY A 135 -25.21 8.06 -20.30
CA GLY A 135 -26.67 7.91 -20.28
C GLY A 135 -27.39 8.90 -19.34
N SER A 136 -28.72 8.75 -19.22
CA SER A 136 -29.50 9.50 -18.22
C SER A 136 -29.23 8.96 -16.82
N ALA A 137 -28.86 9.83 -15.88
CA ALA A 137 -28.62 9.43 -14.50
C ALA A 137 -29.90 8.89 -13.84
N ALA A 138 -29.81 7.72 -13.21
CA ALA A 138 -30.87 7.10 -12.43
C ALA A 138 -31.00 7.73 -11.02
N GLY A 139 -29.93 8.35 -10.54
CA GLY A 139 -29.87 9.04 -9.26
C GLY A 139 -28.51 9.68 -9.02
N ALA A 140 -28.25 10.09 -7.79
CA ALA A 140 -26.97 10.65 -7.39
C ALA A 140 -26.58 10.17 -5.99
N ILE A 141 -25.28 10.04 -5.75
CA ILE A 141 -24.71 9.69 -4.45
C ILE A 141 -23.57 10.65 -4.11
N ASN A 142 -23.31 10.82 -2.81
CA ASN A 142 -22.05 11.40 -2.36
C ASN A 142 -21.06 10.26 -2.10
N VAL A 143 -19.78 10.56 -2.29
CA VAL A 143 -18.68 9.63 -2.06
C VAL A 143 -17.59 10.29 -1.22
N VAL A 144 -16.94 9.47 -0.41
CA VAL A 144 -15.71 9.80 0.31
C VAL A 144 -14.58 8.96 -0.23
N GLU A 145 -13.45 9.60 -0.46
CA GLU A 145 -12.20 8.97 -0.85
C GLU A 145 -11.17 9.18 0.25
N VAL A 146 -10.40 8.13 0.53
CA VAL A 146 -9.18 8.20 1.30
C VAL A 146 -8.03 7.76 0.41
N LYS A 147 -7.04 8.64 0.28
CA LYS A 147 -5.91 8.49 -0.64
C LYS A 147 -4.59 8.61 0.11
N ILE A 148 -3.67 7.70 -0.18
CA ILE A 148 -2.26 7.81 0.23
C ILE A 148 -1.43 8.14 -1.00
N SER A 149 -0.73 9.26 -0.95
CA SER A 149 0.10 9.75 -2.06
C SER A 149 1.57 9.88 -1.65
N GLY A 150 2.47 9.52 -2.57
CA GLY A 150 3.92 9.73 -2.40
C GLY A 150 4.60 8.81 -1.40
N TYR A 151 3.98 7.68 -1.04
CA TYR A 151 4.62 6.68 -0.18
C TYR A 151 5.82 6.05 -0.90
N LYS A 152 6.98 6.05 -0.24
CA LYS A 152 8.23 5.50 -0.76
C LYS A 152 8.57 4.20 -0.02
N TYR A 153 8.58 3.10 -0.76
CA TYR A 153 9.05 1.81 -0.27
C TYR A 153 10.50 1.90 0.19
N GLN A 154 10.77 1.39 1.39
CA GLN A 154 12.10 1.31 1.98
C GLN A 154 12.59 -0.15 1.97
N PRO A 155 13.56 -0.52 1.10
CA PRO A 155 14.14 -1.85 1.05
C PRO A 155 14.89 -2.24 2.33
N ILE A 156 15.19 -3.52 2.53
CA ILE A 156 16.07 -3.94 3.63
C ILE A 156 17.47 -3.32 3.42
N PRO A 157 18.11 -2.77 4.48
CA PRO A 157 19.46 -2.20 4.41
C PRO A 157 20.57 -3.14 3.89
N ALA A 158 20.29 -4.44 3.75
CA ALA A 158 21.21 -5.44 3.21
C ALA A 158 21.58 -5.22 1.72
N TYR A 159 20.85 -4.37 1.01
CA TYR A 159 21.10 -4.00 -0.40
C TYR A 159 21.40 -2.51 -0.54
N PRO A 160 22.63 -2.05 -0.24
CA PRO A 160 23.01 -0.66 -0.43
C PRO A 160 23.00 -0.34 -1.94
N GLY A 161 22.02 0.45 -2.39
CA GLY A 161 21.96 0.97 -3.77
C GLY A 161 20.69 0.65 -4.56
N LEU A 162 19.70 -0.06 -4.00
CA LEU A 162 18.41 -0.20 -4.66
C LEU A 162 17.67 1.15 -4.66
N PRO A 163 17.24 1.67 -5.82
CA PRO A 163 16.45 2.90 -5.88
C PRO A 163 15.12 2.70 -5.13
N SER A 164 14.75 3.68 -4.30
CA SER A 164 13.46 3.64 -3.60
C SER A 164 12.32 3.65 -4.63
N ILE A 165 11.42 2.69 -4.54
CA ILE A 165 10.23 2.63 -5.39
C ILE A 165 9.16 3.50 -4.73
N THR A 166 8.64 4.49 -5.45
CA THR A 166 7.46 5.23 -5.01
C THR A 166 6.23 4.46 -5.47
N PHE A 167 5.34 4.11 -4.54
CA PHE A 167 4.06 3.53 -4.92
C PHE A 167 3.18 4.59 -5.58
N GLY A 168 2.37 4.19 -6.55
CA GLY A 168 1.31 5.05 -7.07
C GLY A 168 0.29 5.40 -5.98
N ASN A 169 -0.61 6.32 -6.27
CA ASN A 169 -1.68 6.67 -5.34
C ASN A 169 -2.48 5.41 -4.95
N ILE A 170 -2.60 5.16 -3.65
CA ILE A 170 -3.42 4.09 -3.11
C ILE A 170 -4.72 4.73 -2.66
N VAL A 171 -5.81 4.39 -3.35
CA VAL A 171 -7.08 5.10 -3.25
C VAL A 171 -8.18 4.11 -2.90
N THR A 172 -9.00 4.46 -1.92
CA THR A 172 -10.27 3.77 -1.67
C THR A 172 -11.40 4.79 -1.66
N VAL A 173 -12.43 4.53 -2.46
CA VAL A 173 -13.66 5.33 -2.55
C VAL A 173 -14.83 4.53 -1.98
N MET A 174 -15.66 5.16 -1.16
CA MET A 174 -16.90 4.57 -0.64
C MET A 174 -18.06 5.55 -0.77
N ARG A 175 -19.28 5.02 -0.90
CA ARG A 175 -20.49 5.83 -0.77
C ARG A 175 -20.52 6.45 0.62
N GLN A 176 -20.78 7.74 0.69
CA GLN A 176 -20.91 8.48 1.93
C GLN A 176 -22.38 8.79 2.22
N VAL A 177 -22.72 8.92 3.49
CA VAL A 177 -24.00 9.47 3.91
C VAL A 177 -24.15 10.91 3.41
N SER A 178 -25.34 11.23 2.90
CA SER A 178 -25.68 12.48 2.22
C SER A 178 -26.95 13.06 2.79
#